data_AF-A0A8T5UHA5-F1
#
_entry.id   AF-A0A8T5UHA5-F1
#
_cell.length_a   1.000
_cell.length_b   1.000
_cell.length_c   1.000
_cell.angle_alpha   90.00
_cell.angle_beta   90.00
_cell.angle_gamma   90.00
#
_symmetry.space_group_name_H-M   'P 1'
#
loop_
_entity.id
_entity.type
_entity.pdbx_description
1 polymer ?
#
loop_
_entity_poly.entity_id
_entity_poly.type
_entity_poly.pdbx_seq_one_letter_code
_entity_poly.pdbx_strand_id
1 'polypeptide(L)' 'MVTYTNEDWLIGLSTFGILIFGYSLGFFYLYKSRKMKIKLLSFYSLSQIMLATAWLPIIVDFFSVMLTNNSIFYP' A
#
# COMPACT_ATOMS: atom_id res chain seq x y z
N MET A 1 16.76 -18.11 11.39
CA MET A 1 16.92 -16.68 11.06
C MET A 1 16.56 -16.55 9.61
N VAL A 2 15.42 -15.92 9.29
CA VAL A 2 15.01 -15.70 7.91
C VAL A 2 15.99 -14.68 7.32
N THR A 3 16.88 -15.14 6.43
CA THR A 3 17.81 -14.26 5.72
C THR A 3 17.06 -13.61 4.57
N TYR A 4 16.70 -12.35 4.75
CA TYR A 4 16.14 -11.53 3.67
C TYR A 4 17.18 -11.33 2.58
N THR A 5 16.80 -11.63 1.34
CA THR A 5 17.63 -11.28 0.19
C THR A 5 17.46 -9.78 -0.10
N ASN A 6 18.39 -9.20 -0.87
CA ASN A 6 18.25 -7.81 -1.32
C ASN A 6 16.97 -7.58 -2.14
N GLU A 7 16.45 -8.65 -2.76
CA GLU A 7 15.22 -8.64 -3.56
C GLU A 7 13.99 -8.44 -2.67
N ASP A 8 13.91 -9.13 -1.53
CA ASP A 8 12.80 -9.01 -0.59
C ASP A 8 12.72 -7.61 0.04
N TRP A 9 13.88 -7.00 0.30
CA TRP A 9 13.97 -5.60 0.74
C TRP A 9 13.46 -4.62 -0.31
N LEU A 10 13.85 -4.82 -1.57
CA LEU A 10 13.41 -4.00 -2.68
C LEU A 10 11.89 -4.09 -2.85
N ILE A 11 11.31 -5.29 -2.72
CA ILE A 11 9.87 -5.54 -2.82
C ILE A 11 9.13 -4.83 -1.68
N GLY A 12 9.58 -4.97 -0.44
CA GLY A 12 8.95 -4.31 0.71
C GLY A 12 8.93 -2.79 0.58
N LEU A 13 10.07 -2.20 0.21
CA LEU A 13 10.23 -0.75 0.09
C LEU A 13 9.46 -0.20 -1.12
N SER A 14 9.45 -0.91 -2.25
CA SER A 14 8.65 -0.54 -3.43
C SER A 14 7.16 -0.60 -3.12
N THR A 15 6.71 -1.65 -2.42
CA THR A 15 5.31 -1.80 -2.03
C THR A 15 4.87 -0.68 -1.07
N PHE A 16 5.74 -0.29 -0.13
CA PHE A 16 5.51 0.85 0.75
C PHE A 16 5.34 2.16 -0.02
N GLY A 17 6.17 2.39 -1.03
CA GLY A 17 6.02 3.52 -1.95
C GLY A 17 4.66 3.51 -2.66
N ILE A 18 4.28 2.37 -3.25
CA ILE A 18 2.97 2.20 -3.92
C ILE A 18 1.82 2.52 -2.98
N LEU A 19 1.91 2.09 -1.72
CA LEU A 19 0.86 2.34 -0.73
C LEU A 19 0.74 3.83 -0.40
N ILE A 20 1.85 4.53 -0.14
CA ILE A 20 1.83 5.98 0.13
C ILE A 20 1.28 6.75 -1.06
N PHE A 21 1.78 6.48 -2.28
CA PHE A 21 1.33 7.17 -3.47
C PHE A 21 -0.14 6.86 -3.80
N GLY A 22 -0.55 5.60 -3.67
CA GLY A 22 -1.92 5.15 -3.91
C GLY A 22 -2.92 5.81 -2.96
N TYR A 23 -2.62 5.85 -1.66
CA TYR A 23 -3.47 6.55 -0.69
C TYR A 23 -3.46 8.07 -0.90
N SER A 24 -2.30 8.68 -1.10
CA SER A 24 -2.18 10.14 -1.28
C SER A 24 -2.97 10.62 -2.50
N LEU A 25 -2.77 9.97 -3.65
CA LEU A 25 -3.52 10.28 -4.87
C LEU A 25 -5.01 9.94 -4.73
N GLY A 26 -5.34 8.79 -4.12
CA GLY A 26 -6.71 8.38 -3.87
C GLY A 26 -7.48 9.42 -3.04
N PHE A 27 -6.93 9.85 -1.90
CA PHE A 27 -7.55 10.89 -1.08
C PHE A 27 -7.61 12.25 -1.78
N PHE A 28 -6.57 12.63 -2.52
CA PHE A 28 -6.55 13.86 -3.30
C PHE A 28 -7.68 13.88 -4.34
N TYR A 29 -7.84 12.80 -5.11
CA TYR A 29 -8.90 12.69 -6.11
C TYR A 29 -10.28 12.61 -5.46
N LEU A 30 -10.42 11.98 -4.31
CA LEU A 30 -11.67 11.94 -3.55
C LEU A 30 -12.07 13.33 -3.05
N TYR A 31 -11.12 14.11 -2.53
CA TYR A 31 -11.34 15.51 -2.15
C TYR A 31 -11.75 16.36 -3.36
N LYS A 32 -11.05 16.20 -4.49
CA LYS A 32 -11.33 16.94 -5.72
C LYS A 32 -12.68 16.54 -6.33
N SER A 33 -13.07 15.26 -6.26
CA SER A 33 -14.34 14.77 -6.79
C SER A 33 -15.53 15.37 -6.05
N ARG A 34 -15.42 15.55 -4.72
CA ARG A 34 -16.44 16.22 -3.91
C ARG A 34 -16.62 17.68 -4.30
N LYS A 35 -15.53 18.40 -4.59
CA LYS A 35 -15.61 19.80 -5.06
C LYS A 35 -16.24 19.92 -6.44
N MET A 36 -15.90 19.04 -7.37
CA MET A 36 -16.39 19.10 -8.76
C MET A 36 -17.74 18.37 -8.96
N LYS A 37 -18.28 17.70 -7.92
CA LYS A 37 -19.49 16.86 -7.97
C LYS A 37 -19.45 15.76 -9.06
N ILE A 38 -18.26 15.33 -9.45
CA ILE A 38 -18.07 14.32 -10.50
C ILE A 38 -18.09 12.93 -9.86
N LYS A 39 -19.20 12.20 -10.06
CA LYS A 39 -19.38 10.84 -9.53
C LYS A 39 -18.33 9.86 -10.04
N LEU A 40 -17.96 9.94 -11.33
CA LEU A 40 -16.97 9.04 -11.93
C LEU A 40 -15.60 9.14 -11.24
N LEU A 41 -15.17 10.35 -10.91
CA LEU A 41 -13.89 10.60 -10.24
C LEU A 41 -13.91 10.09 -8.79
N SER A 42 -15.08 10.10 -8.14
CA SER A 42 -15.26 9.46 -6.83
C SER A 42 -15.06 7.95 -6.89
N PHE A 43 -15.67 7.27 -7.88
CA PHE A 43 -15.48 5.83 -8.06
C PHE A 43 -14.03 5.46 -8.37
N TYR A 44 -13.37 6.24 -9.24
CA TYR A 44 -11.96 6.04 -9.54
C TYR A 44 -11.08 6.20 -8.29
N SER A 45 -11.33 7.24 -7.48
CA SER A 45 -10.56 7.47 -6.25
C SER A 45 -10.74 6.36 -5.22
N LEU A 46 -11.96 5.84 -5.08
CA LEU A 46 -12.27 4.70 -4.21
C LEU A 46 -11.56 3.43 -4.70
N SER A 47 -11.59 3.16 -6.01
CA SER A 47 -10.86 2.04 -6.60
C SER A 47 -9.36 2.11 -6.33
N GLN A 48 -8.76 3.30 -6.44
CA GLN A 48 -7.34 3.52 -6.10
C GLN A 48 -7.03 3.22 -4.63
N ILE A 49 -7.90 3.67 -3.71
CA ILE A 49 -7.74 3.40 -2.27
C ILE A 49 -7.88 1.89 -2.01
N MET A 50 -8.84 1.21 -2.64
CA MET A 50 -9.02 -0.25 -2.50
C MET A 50 -7.82 -1.03 -3.03
N LEU A 51 -7.26 -0.62 -4.17
CA LEU A 51 -6.02 -1.19 -4.69
C LEU A 51 -4.87 -1.00 -3.70
N ALA A 52 -4.69 0.20 -3.14
CA ALA A 52 -3.66 0.44 -2.13
C ALA A 52 -3.86 -0.40 -0.86
N THR A 53 -5.11 -0.62 -0.42
CA THR A 53 -5.42 -1.51 0.71
C THR A 53 -5.11 -2.98 0.44
N ALA A 54 -5.08 -3.43 -0.83
CA ALA A 54 -4.74 -4.82 -1.14
C ALA A 54 -3.27 -5.14 -0.86
N TRP A 55 -2.39 -4.13 -0.85
CA TRP A 55 -0.95 -4.28 -0.59
C TRP A 55 -0.57 -4.13 0.89
N LEU A 56 -1.53 -3.82 1.76
CA LEU A 56 -1.33 -3.69 3.22
C LEU A 56 -0.76 -4.96 3.86
N PRO A 57 -1.21 -6.19 3.53
CA PRO A 57 -0.67 -7.42 4.12
C PRO A 57 0.83 -7.59 3.88
N ILE A 58 1.31 -7.27 2.67
CA ILE A 58 2.73 -7.37 2.30
C ILE A 58 3.57 -6.39 3.12
N ILE A 59 3.07 -5.18 3.35
CA ILE A 59 3.74 -4.18 4.18
C ILE A 59 3.74 -4.58 5.66
N VAL A 60 2.65 -5.15 6.17
CA VAL A 60 2.57 -5.64 7.55
C VAL A 60 3.59 -6.76 7.77
N ASP A 61 3.70 -7.70 6.83
CA ASP A 61 4.69 -8.78 6.91
C ASP A 61 6.12 -8.23 6.85
N PHE A 62 6.38 -7.27 5.95
CA PHE A 62 7.68 -6.57 5.86
C PHE A 62 8.06 -5.87 7.18
N PHE A 63 7.15 -5.13 7.81
CA PHE A 63 7.41 -4.49 9.10
C PHE A 63 7.54 -5.50 10.25
N SER A 64 6.75 -6.57 10.24
CA SER A 64 6.86 -7.62 11.26
C SER A 64 8.23 -8.27 11.24
N VAL A 65 8.72 -8.60 10.06
CA VAL A 65 10.06 -9.14 9.87
C VAL A 65 11.10 -8.13 10.35
N MET A 66 10.96 -6.86 9.96
CA MET A 66 11.93 -5.83 10.34
C MET A 66 12.05 -5.68 11.87
N LEU A 67 10.93 -5.84 12.60
CA LEU A 67 10.88 -5.68 14.06
C LEU A 67 11.20 -6.97 14.82
N THR A 68 10.84 -8.13 14.27
CA THR A 68 10.80 -9.41 15.02
C THR A 68 11.75 -10.47 14.43
N ASN A 69 12.39 -10.21 13.29
CA ASN A 69 13.11 -11.19 12.47
C ASN A 69 12.31 -12.47 12.17
N ASN A 70 10.98 -12.35 12.19
CA ASN A 70 10.03 -13.45 12.01
C ASN A 70 8.90 -12.96 11.12
N SER A 71 8.69 -13.64 10.01
CA SER A 71 7.58 -13.42 9.10
C SER A 71 6.30 -14.04 9.65
N ILE A 72 5.18 -13.34 9.51
CA ILE A 72 3.88 -13.79 9.99
C ILE A 72 3.20 -14.65 8.92
N PHE A 73 3.47 -14.37 7.63
CA PHE A 73 2.79 -15.01 6.51
C PHE A 73 3.62 -16.05 5.75
N TYR A 74 4.94 -16.07 5.93
CA TYR A 74 5.84 -17.09 5.39
C TYR A 74 6.73 -17.65 6.51
N PRO A 75 6.87 -18.97 6.67
CA PRO A 75 7.76 -19.57 7.67
C PRO A 75 9.25 -19.38 7.34
#